data_AF-A0A5P8N882-F1
#
_entry.id   AF-A0A5P8N882-F1
#
_cell.length_a   1.000
_cell.length_b   1.000
_cell.length_c   1.000
_cell.angle_alpha   90.00
_cell.angle_beta   90.00
_cell.angle_gamma   90.00
#
_symmetry.space_group_name_H-M   'P 1'
#
loop_
_entity.id
_entity.type
_entity.pdbx_description
1 polymer ?
#
loop_
_entity_poly.entity_id
_entity_poly.type
_entity_poly.pdbx_seq_one_letter_code
_entity_poly.pdbx_strand_id
1 'polypeptide(L)'
;MAKEIFKRDKPHLNIGTIGHVDHGKTTLTASITTVLAKKGLAIAKDFSSIDNAPEEQERGITINTSHVEYQTESRHYAHVDCPGHADYVKNMVTGAAQMDGAILVVAATDGPMPQTREHILLARQVGVPNLVVFLNKVDQVDDPELIELVEIEIRELLSKYEYDGENIPIIQGSALGALNGEEKWIKKVEDLLKAVDNYIKEPSRDIEKPFLMPIEDVFTITGRGTVATGRIETGIINTGDSIEIIGMGAKKLNSIVTGVEMFRKILDKGQAGDNVGLLLRGIEKKDIRRGMVISYPGYITPHKKFIAQVYILKKEEGGRHTPFHNKYKPQFYLRTTDVTGTIILLNNVEMVIPGDNITVEVELFQPVALSEGLRFAIREGGKTVGAGQVIKIKD
;
A
#
# COMPACT_ATOMS: atom_id res chain seq x y z
N MET A 1 -3.32 32.62 1.84
CA MET A 1 -2.69 32.37 0.52
C MET A 1 -3.63 31.49 -0.28
N ALA A 2 -3.86 31.80 -1.56
CA ALA A 2 -4.65 30.91 -2.43
C ALA A 2 -3.93 29.56 -2.53
N LYS A 3 -4.68 28.45 -2.43
CA LYS A 3 -4.09 27.11 -2.61
C LYS A 3 -3.69 26.97 -4.08
N GLU A 4 -2.55 26.33 -4.32
CA GLU A 4 -2.06 26.02 -5.66
C GLU A 4 -3.00 25.02 -6.34
N ILE A 5 -3.14 25.12 -7.67
CA ILE A 5 -3.91 24.18 -8.49
C ILE A 5 -2.96 23.08 -8.96
N PHE A 6 -3.33 21.82 -8.77
CA PHE A 6 -2.55 20.69 -9.25
C PHE A 6 -2.62 20.63 -10.77
N LYS A 7 -1.46 20.71 -11.44
CA LYS A 7 -1.36 20.57 -12.90
C LYS A 7 -1.05 19.12 -13.26
N ARG A 8 -1.97 18.47 -13.99
CA ARG A 8 -1.81 17.09 -14.45
C ARG A 8 -1.02 17.04 -15.76
N ASP A 9 0.23 17.49 -15.71
CA ASP A 9 1.11 17.58 -16.89
C ASP A 9 1.87 16.27 -17.18
N LYS A 10 1.93 15.37 -16.19
CA LYS A 10 2.65 14.09 -16.26
C LYS A 10 1.79 12.92 -15.79
N PRO A 11 2.03 11.69 -16.28
CA PRO A 11 1.38 10.49 -15.74
C PRO A 11 1.60 10.35 -14.23
N HIS A 12 0.55 9.95 -13.50
CA HIS A 12 0.56 9.82 -12.04
C HIS A 12 0.61 8.37 -11.62
N LEU A 13 1.64 8.01 -10.85
CA LEU A 13 1.82 6.68 -10.27
C LEU A 13 1.93 6.76 -8.75
N ASN A 14 1.36 5.76 -8.09
CA ASN A 14 1.53 5.52 -6.67
C ASN A 14 2.61 4.47 -6.50
N ILE A 15 3.66 4.81 -5.78
CA ILE A 15 4.74 3.88 -5.45
C ILE A 15 4.97 3.91 -3.95
N GLY A 16 5.85 3.04 -3.45
CA GLY A 16 6.21 3.09 -2.05
C GLY A 16 7.35 2.17 -1.71
N THR A 17 7.95 2.38 -0.54
CA THR A 17 9.05 1.57 -0.02
C THR A 17 8.50 0.44 0.83
N ILE A 18 8.98 -0.77 0.57
CA ILE A 18 8.72 -1.97 1.39
C ILE A 18 10.03 -2.68 1.71
N GLY A 19 10.04 -3.51 2.75
CA GLY A 19 11.23 -4.24 3.19
C GLY A 19 11.34 -4.29 4.71
N HIS A 20 12.33 -5.05 5.19
CA HIS A 20 12.56 -5.29 6.60
C HIS A 20 12.84 -4.00 7.41
N VAL A 21 12.63 -4.07 8.72
CA VAL A 21 13.00 -3.00 9.65
C VAL A 21 14.50 -2.68 9.51
N ASP A 22 14.88 -1.42 9.72
CA ASP A 22 16.26 -0.92 9.66
C ASP A 22 17.02 -1.07 8.34
N HIS A 23 16.39 -1.58 7.27
CA HIS A 23 16.99 -1.60 5.92
C HIS A 23 17.07 -0.21 5.26
N GLY A 24 16.48 0.82 5.86
CA GLY A 24 16.63 2.22 5.43
C GLY A 24 15.56 2.73 4.44
N LYS A 25 14.32 2.23 4.54
CA LYS A 25 13.17 2.69 3.73
C LYS A 25 12.96 4.20 3.82
N THR A 26 12.75 4.71 5.03
CA THR A 26 12.50 6.12 5.31
C THR A 26 13.70 7.01 4.94
N THR A 27 14.93 6.52 5.16
CA THR A 27 16.15 7.21 4.72
C THR A 27 16.21 7.32 3.19
N LEU A 28 15.83 6.26 2.47
CA LEU A 28 15.74 6.30 1.00
C LEU A 28 14.68 7.29 0.54
N THR A 29 13.50 7.29 1.17
CA THR A 29 12.42 8.25 0.88
C THR A 29 12.88 9.69 1.08
N ALA A 30 13.55 10.01 2.19
CA ALA A 30 14.14 11.32 2.44
C ALA A 30 15.22 11.67 1.40
N SER A 31 16.07 10.71 1.05
CA SER A 31 17.13 10.87 0.04
C SER A 31 16.56 11.20 -1.34
N ILE A 32 15.52 10.49 -1.79
CA ILE A 32 14.82 10.74 -3.06
C ILE A 32 14.31 12.19 -3.11
N THR A 33 13.57 12.62 -2.09
CA THR A 33 13.01 13.98 -2.08
C THR A 33 14.11 15.06 -2.05
N THR A 34 15.22 14.81 -1.34
CA THR A 34 16.36 15.72 -1.25
C THR A 34 17.11 15.85 -2.58
N VAL A 35 17.40 14.73 -3.25
CA VAL A 35 18.05 14.70 -4.56
C VAL A 35 17.19 15.42 -5.62
N LEU A 36 15.88 15.15 -5.64
CA LEU A 36 14.97 15.80 -6.59
C LEU A 36 14.70 17.27 -6.27
N ALA A 37 14.74 17.67 -5.00
CA ALA A 37 14.58 19.07 -4.60
C ALA A 37 15.70 19.96 -5.15
N LYS A 38 16.94 19.45 -5.21
CA LYS A 38 18.06 20.17 -5.85
C LYS A 38 17.81 20.46 -7.34
N LYS A 39 16.92 19.70 -7.99
CA LYS A 39 16.49 19.89 -9.39
C LYS A 39 15.17 20.67 -9.51
N GLY A 40 14.59 21.13 -8.41
CA GLY A 40 13.26 21.77 -8.40
C GLY A 40 12.10 20.82 -8.67
N LEU A 41 12.32 19.51 -8.54
CA LEU A 41 11.34 18.46 -8.85
C LEU A 41 10.65 17.85 -7.62
N ALA A 42 11.00 18.33 -6.41
CA ALA A 42 10.38 17.92 -5.16
C ALA A 42 10.54 19.02 -4.10
N ILE A 43 9.80 18.88 -3.00
CA ILE A 43 10.10 19.59 -1.76
C ILE A 43 10.87 18.60 -0.88
N ALA A 44 12.07 18.99 -0.45
CA ALA A 44 12.89 18.13 0.41
C ALA A 44 12.13 17.79 1.71
N LYS A 45 12.18 16.52 2.09
CA LYS A 45 11.61 15.99 3.32
C LYS A 45 12.72 15.32 4.11
N ASP A 46 13.00 15.87 5.29
CA ASP A 46 13.94 15.26 6.22
C ASP A 46 13.33 14.01 6.85
N PHE A 47 14.18 13.11 7.34
CA PHE A 47 13.76 11.86 8.01
C PHE A 47 12.69 12.09 9.07
N SER A 48 12.90 13.07 9.96
CA SER A 48 11.97 13.44 11.04
C SER A 48 10.65 14.04 10.58
N SER A 49 10.57 14.48 9.32
CA SER A 49 9.33 14.99 8.72
C SER A 49 8.45 13.87 8.15
N ILE A 50 9.07 12.71 7.86
CA ILE A 50 8.42 11.50 7.39
C ILE A 50 7.96 10.68 8.61
N ASP A 51 8.90 10.36 9.51
CA ASP A 51 8.65 9.77 10.83
C ASP A 51 8.39 10.89 11.86
N ASN A 52 7.17 11.43 11.83
CA ASN A 52 6.80 12.62 12.58
C ASN A 52 5.98 12.35 13.84
N ALA A 53 5.48 11.13 14.05
CA ALA A 53 4.75 10.83 15.25
C ALA A 53 5.71 10.75 16.45
N PRO A 54 5.34 11.28 17.64
CA PRO A 54 6.20 11.23 18.82
C PRO A 54 6.68 9.81 19.16
N GLU A 55 5.81 8.82 18.97
CA GLU A 55 6.11 7.40 19.19
C GLU A 55 7.13 6.84 18.18
N GLU A 56 7.11 7.32 16.93
CA GLU A 56 8.08 6.93 15.89
C GLU A 56 9.46 7.47 16.21
N GLN A 57 9.55 8.72 16.66
CA GLN A 57 10.81 9.36 17.04
C GLN A 57 11.44 8.73 18.28
N GLU A 58 10.63 8.32 19.25
CA GLU A 58 11.10 7.66 20.47
C GLU A 58 11.61 6.23 20.19
N ARG A 59 10.92 5.49 19.31
CA ARG A 59 11.26 4.10 19.00
C ARG A 59 12.22 3.92 17.82
N GLY A 60 12.43 4.96 17.02
CA GLY A 60 13.27 4.91 15.82
C GLY A 60 12.72 4.02 14.70
N ILE A 61 11.41 3.78 14.68
CA ILE A 61 10.75 2.93 13.68
C ILE A 61 9.51 3.63 13.12
N THR A 62 9.28 3.49 11.81
CA THR A 62 8.04 3.92 11.15
C THR A 62 6.87 3.07 11.67
N ILE A 63 5.79 3.74 12.08
CA ILE A 63 4.57 3.12 12.60
C ILE A 63 3.43 3.38 11.62
N ASN A 64 3.25 4.63 11.22
CA ASN A 64 2.21 5.08 10.31
C ASN A 64 2.75 5.18 8.88
N THR A 65 1.87 4.99 7.90
CA THR A 65 2.21 5.25 6.50
C THR A 65 2.35 6.74 6.27
N SER A 66 3.46 7.16 5.66
CA SER A 66 3.72 8.56 5.32
C SER A 66 3.65 8.75 3.81
N HIS A 67 2.97 9.81 3.39
CA HIS A 67 2.77 10.12 1.96
C HIS A 67 3.64 11.31 1.57
N VAL A 68 4.56 11.10 0.61
CA VAL A 68 5.41 12.16 0.06
C VAL A 68 5.18 12.32 -1.45
N GLU A 69 5.29 13.56 -1.93
CA GLU A 69 5.09 13.93 -3.34
C GLU A 69 6.43 14.30 -3.96
N TYR A 70 6.73 13.74 -5.13
CA TYR A 70 7.85 14.17 -5.97
C TYR A 70 7.59 13.81 -7.43
N GLN A 71 8.39 14.35 -8.34
CA GLN A 71 8.30 14.05 -9.76
C GLN A 71 9.67 13.78 -10.36
N THR A 72 9.70 13.00 -11.43
CA THR A 72 10.85 12.93 -12.34
C THR A 72 10.57 13.84 -13.54
N GLU A 73 11.45 13.85 -14.53
CA GLU A 73 11.16 14.52 -15.80
C GLU A 73 9.98 13.88 -16.53
N SER A 74 9.78 12.56 -16.35
CA SER A 74 8.79 11.78 -17.09
C SER A 74 7.44 11.66 -16.37
N ARG A 75 7.43 11.56 -15.03
CA ARG A 75 6.25 11.15 -14.26
C ARG A 75 6.11 11.92 -12.95
N HIS A 76 4.90 11.90 -12.40
CA HIS A 76 4.57 12.39 -11.08
C HIS A 76 4.31 11.20 -10.14
N TYR A 77 4.86 11.25 -8.93
CA TYR A 77 4.76 10.17 -7.94
C TYR A 77 4.11 10.62 -6.64
N ALA A 78 3.14 9.83 -6.20
CA ALA A 78 2.76 9.73 -4.80
C ALA A 78 3.52 8.55 -4.19
N HIS A 79 4.36 8.79 -3.19
CA HIS A 79 5.16 7.75 -2.55
C HIS A 79 4.65 7.48 -1.14
N VAL A 80 4.33 6.21 -0.86
CA VAL A 80 3.90 5.72 0.45
C VAL A 80 5.06 5.02 1.16
N ASP A 81 5.59 5.61 2.22
CA ASP A 81 6.62 4.98 3.06
C ASP A 81 5.94 3.99 4.02
N CYS A 82 6.21 2.70 3.87
CA CYS A 82 5.56 1.65 4.68
C CYS A 82 6.45 1.15 5.83
N PRO A 83 5.85 0.81 6.97
CA PRO A 83 6.60 0.28 8.12
C PRO A 83 7.16 -1.12 7.83
N GLY A 84 8.34 -1.43 8.36
CA GLY A 84 9.02 -2.73 8.20
C GLY A 84 8.98 -3.65 9.42
N HIS A 85 8.45 -3.17 10.54
CA HIS A 85 8.37 -3.95 11.78
C HIS A 85 7.16 -4.91 11.74
N ALA A 86 7.32 -6.12 12.28
CA ALA A 86 6.29 -7.18 12.21
C ALA A 86 4.93 -6.72 12.81
N ASP A 87 4.98 -5.99 13.92
CA ASP A 87 3.77 -5.49 14.59
C ASP A 87 2.94 -4.52 13.75
N TYR A 88 3.57 -3.85 12.77
CA TYR A 88 2.96 -2.82 11.93
C TYR A 88 2.70 -3.26 10.50
N VAL A 89 2.82 -4.57 10.20
CA VAL A 89 2.51 -5.15 8.88
C VAL A 89 1.08 -4.79 8.41
N LYS A 90 0.13 -4.52 9.32
CA LYS A 90 -1.24 -4.09 8.95
C LYS A 90 -1.24 -2.78 8.15
N ASN A 91 -0.36 -1.85 8.52
CA ASN A 91 -0.24 -0.56 7.88
C ASN A 91 0.48 -0.72 6.54
N MET A 92 1.48 -1.61 6.47
CA MET A 92 2.12 -1.98 5.21
C MET A 92 1.14 -2.59 4.21
N VAL A 93 0.30 -3.55 4.61
CA VAL A 93 -0.73 -4.16 3.72
C VAL A 93 -1.65 -3.09 3.14
N THR A 94 -2.06 -2.12 3.96
CA THR A 94 -2.94 -1.03 3.53
C THR A 94 -2.22 -0.09 2.56
N GLY A 95 -0.96 0.24 2.81
CA GLY A 95 -0.14 1.07 1.90
C GLY A 95 0.18 0.35 0.59
N ALA A 96 0.57 -0.92 0.64
CA ALA A 96 0.91 -1.73 -0.54
C ALA A 96 -0.28 -1.93 -1.47
N ALA A 97 -1.51 -2.04 -0.96
CA ALA A 97 -2.71 -2.10 -1.77
C ALA A 97 -2.93 -0.84 -2.64
N GLN A 98 -2.24 0.27 -2.33
CA GLN A 98 -2.30 1.51 -3.08
C GLN A 98 -1.22 1.61 -4.16
N MET A 99 -0.23 0.72 -4.16
CA MET A 99 0.95 0.85 -5.00
C MET A 99 0.70 0.28 -6.40
N ASP A 100 1.03 1.08 -7.42
CA ASP A 100 1.16 0.66 -8.82
C ASP A 100 2.48 -0.08 -9.08
N GLY A 101 3.44 0.08 -8.18
CA GLY A 101 4.66 -0.69 -8.06
C GLY A 101 5.40 -0.29 -6.78
N ALA A 102 6.33 -1.11 -6.30
CA ALA A 102 7.02 -0.83 -5.04
C ALA A 102 8.54 -0.89 -5.18
N ILE A 103 9.22 -0.16 -4.30
CA ILE A 103 10.66 -0.21 -4.12
C ILE A 103 10.95 -1.14 -2.94
N LEU A 104 11.53 -2.31 -3.23
CA LEU A 104 11.98 -3.23 -2.20
C LEU A 104 13.36 -2.80 -1.71
N VAL A 105 13.46 -2.44 -0.44
CA VAL A 105 14.72 -2.01 0.19
C VAL A 105 15.33 -3.17 0.96
N VAL A 106 16.54 -3.58 0.57
CA VAL A 106 17.31 -4.65 1.23
C VAL A 106 18.66 -4.09 1.64
N ALA A 107 19.08 -4.29 2.89
CA ALA A 107 20.43 -3.91 3.32
C ALA A 107 21.45 -4.96 2.84
N ALA A 108 22.54 -4.51 2.24
CA ALA A 108 23.64 -5.38 1.80
C ALA A 108 24.35 -6.08 2.98
N THR A 109 24.29 -5.49 4.18
CA THR A 109 24.86 -6.06 5.41
C THR A 109 24.09 -7.28 5.92
N ASP A 110 22.78 -7.33 5.65
CA ASP A 110 21.85 -8.27 6.30
C ASP A 110 21.26 -9.28 5.30
N GLY A 111 21.13 -8.88 4.03
CA GLY A 111 20.46 -9.67 3.01
C GLY A 111 18.93 -9.80 3.22
N PRO A 112 18.27 -10.78 2.58
CA PRO A 112 16.84 -11.00 2.73
C PRO A 112 16.44 -11.53 4.12
N MET A 113 15.75 -10.68 4.89
CA MET A 113 15.25 -10.98 6.23
C MET A 113 13.79 -11.46 6.23
N PRO A 114 13.22 -11.97 7.35
CA PRO A 114 11.86 -12.53 7.38
C PRO A 114 10.78 -11.59 6.83
N GLN A 115 10.82 -10.31 7.19
CA GLN A 115 9.87 -9.30 6.72
C GLN A 115 10.12 -8.93 5.25
N THR A 116 11.34 -9.09 4.71
CA THR A 116 11.57 -8.99 3.26
C THR A 116 10.72 -10.03 2.53
N ARG A 117 10.72 -11.28 3.03
CA ARG A 117 9.91 -12.38 2.46
C ARG A 117 8.42 -12.09 2.61
N GLU A 118 7.98 -11.69 3.81
CA GLU A 118 6.57 -11.39 4.09
C GLU A 118 6.07 -10.22 3.23
N HIS A 119 6.87 -9.17 3.03
CA HIS A 119 6.49 -8.00 2.24
C HIS A 119 6.36 -8.31 0.75
N ILE A 120 7.28 -9.09 0.17
CA ILE A 120 7.18 -9.51 -1.24
C ILE A 120 5.90 -10.30 -1.46
N LEU A 121 5.64 -11.27 -0.58
CA LEU A 121 4.44 -12.09 -0.63
C LEU A 121 3.18 -11.24 -0.48
N LEU A 122 3.11 -10.38 0.53
CA LEU A 122 1.96 -9.50 0.75
C LEU A 122 1.75 -8.53 -0.42
N ALA A 123 2.80 -7.92 -0.94
CA ALA A 123 2.74 -7.05 -2.11
C ALA A 123 2.11 -7.78 -3.32
N ARG A 124 2.53 -9.04 -3.57
CA ARG A 124 1.96 -9.87 -4.64
C ARG A 124 0.47 -10.11 -4.42
N GLN A 125 0.11 -10.44 -3.18
CA GLN A 125 -1.26 -10.80 -2.81
C GLN A 125 -2.22 -9.60 -2.88
N VAL A 126 -1.76 -8.40 -2.48
CA VAL A 126 -2.56 -7.16 -2.64
C VAL A 126 -2.51 -6.59 -4.06
N GLY A 127 -1.78 -7.24 -4.98
CA GLY A 127 -1.83 -6.94 -6.41
C GLY A 127 -0.80 -5.92 -6.90
N VAL A 128 0.30 -5.70 -6.18
CA VAL A 128 1.44 -4.91 -6.68
C VAL A 128 2.06 -5.66 -7.86
N PRO A 129 2.06 -5.10 -9.08
CA PRO A 129 2.43 -5.86 -10.28
C PRO A 129 3.95 -5.94 -10.50
N ASN A 130 4.69 -4.88 -10.15
CA ASN A 130 6.12 -4.75 -10.41
C ASN A 130 6.87 -4.22 -9.19
N LEU A 131 8.08 -4.73 -8.99
CA LEU A 131 9.01 -4.26 -7.97
C LEU A 131 10.29 -3.75 -8.63
N VAL A 132 10.92 -2.78 -8.00
CA VAL A 132 12.32 -2.38 -8.24
C VAL A 132 13.06 -2.55 -6.93
N VAL A 133 14.28 -3.09 -6.96
CA VAL A 133 15.05 -3.31 -5.72
C VAL A 133 16.10 -2.21 -5.55
N PHE A 134 16.19 -1.70 -4.33
CA PHE A 134 17.33 -0.90 -3.89
C PHE A 134 18.13 -1.70 -2.86
N LEU A 135 19.31 -2.17 -3.27
CA LEU A 135 20.28 -2.81 -2.38
C LEU A 135 21.06 -1.71 -1.67
N ASN A 136 20.61 -1.39 -0.45
CA ASN A 136 21.06 -0.27 0.36
C ASN A 136 22.26 -0.64 1.25
N LYS A 137 22.89 0.35 1.87
CA LYS A 137 24.04 0.20 2.79
C LYS A 137 25.26 -0.48 2.15
N VAL A 138 25.42 -0.34 0.83
CA VAL A 138 26.60 -0.87 0.11
C VAL A 138 27.89 -0.20 0.58
N ASP A 139 27.80 1.02 1.13
CA ASP A 139 28.92 1.72 1.76
C ASP A 139 29.48 1.02 3.01
N GLN A 140 28.77 0.04 3.58
CA GLN A 140 29.16 -0.69 4.79
C GLN A 140 29.70 -2.09 4.49
N VAL A 141 29.78 -2.47 3.21
CA VAL A 141 30.23 -3.79 2.76
C VAL A 141 31.46 -3.62 1.88
N ASP A 142 32.61 -4.07 2.38
CA ASP A 142 33.90 -3.96 1.66
C ASP A 142 34.10 -5.09 0.64
N ASP A 143 33.40 -6.23 0.80
CA ASP A 143 33.54 -7.42 -0.03
C ASP A 143 32.50 -7.45 -1.17
N PRO A 144 32.91 -7.28 -2.45
CA PRO A 144 32.00 -7.35 -3.58
C PRO A 144 31.30 -8.71 -3.75
N GLU A 145 31.95 -9.81 -3.36
CA GLU A 145 31.37 -11.16 -3.50
C GLU A 145 30.14 -11.32 -2.60
N LEU A 146 30.16 -10.69 -1.42
CA LEU A 146 29.00 -10.69 -0.52
C LEU A 146 27.80 -9.94 -1.13
N ILE A 147 28.06 -8.82 -1.80
CA ILE A 147 27.01 -8.02 -2.46
C ILE A 147 26.37 -8.83 -3.60
N GLU A 148 27.20 -9.51 -4.41
CA GLU A 148 26.73 -10.39 -5.48
C GLU A 148 25.91 -11.56 -4.95
N LEU A 149 26.35 -12.19 -3.85
CA LEU A 149 25.61 -13.26 -3.18
C LEU A 149 24.23 -12.79 -2.71
N VAL A 150 24.17 -11.63 -2.03
CA VAL A 150 22.91 -11.04 -1.57
C VAL A 150 22.00 -10.72 -2.75
N GLU A 151 22.55 -10.24 -3.87
CA GLU A 151 21.77 -9.99 -5.08
C GLU A 151 21.14 -11.29 -5.61
N ILE A 152 21.90 -12.39 -5.69
CA ILE A 152 21.39 -13.71 -6.10
C ILE A 152 20.25 -14.16 -5.19
N GLU A 153 20.42 -14.08 -3.87
CA GLU A 153 19.38 -14.47 -2.91
C GLU A 153 18.09 -13.63 -3.07
N ILE A 154 18.21 -12.33 -3.36
CA ILE A 154 17.06 -11.46 -3.63
C ILE A 154 16.33 -11.93 -4.89
N ARG A 155 17.07 -12.23 -5.98
CA ARG A 155 16.49 -12.69 -7.24
C ARG A 155 15.75 -14.00 -7.07
N GLU A 156 16.35 -14.98 -6.39
CA GLU A 156 15.71 -16.25 -6.08
C GLU A 156 14.42 -16.06 -5.27
N LEU A 157 14.46 -15.17 -4.28
CA LEU A 157 13.30 -14.86 -3.45
C LEU A 157 12.16 -14.20 -4.23
N LEU A 158 12.48 -13.28 -5.15
CA LEU A 158 11.51 -12.66 -6.04
C LEU A 158 10.87 -13.69 -6.97
N SER A 159 11.68 -14.55 -7.60
CA SER A 159 11.21 -15.65 -8.46
C SER A 159 10.32 -16.63 -7.70
N LYS A 160 10.66 -16.95 -6.44
CA LYS A 160 9.85 -17.83 -5.58
C LYS A 160 8.42 -17.30 -5.38
N TYR A 161 8.24 -15.98 -5.33
CA TYR A 161 6.93 -15.34 -5.16
C TYR A 161 6.35 -14.79 -6.47
N GLU A 162 6.75 -15.38 -7.60
CA GLU A 162 6.19 -15.11 -8.94
C GLU A 162 6.42 -13.69 -9.46
N TYR A 163 7.46 -13.02 -8.96
CA TYR A 163 8.02 -11.85 -9.62
C TYR A 163 9.11 -12.27 -10.61
N ASP A 164 9.41 -11.40 -11.56
CA ASP A 164 10.46 -11.60 -12.56
C ASP A 164 11.85 -11.32 -11.95
N GLY A 165 12.31 -12.23 -11.08
CA GLY A 165 13.58 -12.07 -10.35
C GLY A 165 14.80 -11.93 -11.25
N GLU A 166 14.74 -12.44 -12.49
CA GLU A 166 15.82 -12.31 -13.46
C GLU A 166 15.93 -10.88 -14.02
N ASN A 167 14.80 -10.25 -14.37
CA ASN A 167 14.81 -8.95 -15.05
C ASN A 167 14.48 -7.75 -14.16
N ILE A 168 14.07 -7.96 -12.90
CA ILE A 168 13.85 -6.85 -11.96
C ILE A 168 15.15 -6.05 -11.79
N PRO A 169 15.12 -4.72 -11.96
CA PRO A 169 16.28 -3.87 -11.72
C PRO A 169 16.67 -3.89 -10.24
N ILE A 170 17.94 -4.12 -9.98
CA ILE A 170 18.55 -4.06 -8.64
C ILE A 170 19.59 -2.95 -8.65
N ILE A 171 19.34 -1.90 -7.88
CA ILE A 171 20.23 -0.74 -7.82
C ILE A 171 20.99 -0.76 -6.49
N GLN A 172 22.30 -0.90 -6.60
CA GLN A 172 23.21 -0.93 -5.47
C GLN A 172 23.63 0.49 -5.07
N GLY A 173 23.43 0.87 -3.81
CA GLY A 173 23.71 2.22 -3.34
C GLY A 173 23.70 2.43 -1.84
N SER A 174 23.85 3.69 -1.44
CA SER A 174 23.73 4.16 -0.06
C SER A 174 22.71 5.30 0.01
N ALA A 175 21.55 5.05 0.60
CA ALA A 175 20.54 6.08 0.83
C ALA A 175 21.07 7.19 1.75
N LEU A 176 21.81 6.81 2.80
CA LEU A 176 22.40 7.73 3.77
C LEU A 176 23.51 8.56 3.13
N GLY A 177 24.42 7.93 2.37
CA GLY A 177 25.47 8.66 1.66
C GLY A 177 24.91 9.65 0.64
N ALA A 178 23.83 9.29 -0.07
CA ALA A 178 23.13 10.20 -0.97
C ALA A 178 22.47 11.37 -0.22
N LEU A 179 21.87 11.10 0.94
CA LEU A 179 21.28 12.13 1.81
C LEU A 179 22.34 13.11 2.35
N ASN A 180 23.53 12.60 2.67
CA ASN A 180 24.70 13.39 3.07
C ASN A 180 25.34 14.19 1.92
N GLY A 181 24.86 14.00 0.68
CA GLY A 181 25.30 14.78 -0.47
C GLY A 181 26.50 14.19 -1.21
N GLU A 182 26.85 12.92 -1.01
CA GLU A 182 27.92 12.27 -1.75
C GLU A 182 27.50 11.97 -3.20
N GLU A 183 28.21 12.57 -4.16
CA GLU A 183 27.84 12.55 -5.58
C GLU A 183 27.66 11.14 -6.17
N LYS A 184 28.53 10.20 -5.78
CA LYS A 184 28.45 8.80 -6.23
C LYS A 184 27.12 8.13 -5.84
N TRP A 185 26.59 8.47 -4.66
CA TRP A 185 25.36 7.88 -4.14
C TRP A 185 24.13 8.64 -4.62
N ILE A 186 24.21 9.96 -4.79
CA ILE A 186 23.17 10.76 -5.45
C ILE A 186 22.86 10.15 -6.82
N LYS A 187 23.89 9.83 -7.61
CA LYS A 187 23.72 9.19 -8.92
C LYS A 187 22.99 7.85 -8.85
N LYS A 188 23.21 7.04 -7.81
CA LYS A 188 22.49 5.77 -7.60
C LYS A 188 21.02 5.97 -7.29
N VAL A 189 20.66 7.03 -6.55
CA VAL A 189 19.24 7.39 -6.35
C VAL A 189 18.60 7.84 -7.67
N GLU A 190 19.32 8.56 -8.52
CA GLU A 190 18.83 8.90 -9.86
C GLU A 190 18.66 7.68 -10.76
N ASP A 191 19.61 6.74 -10.72
CA ASP A 191 19.53 5.48 -11.47
C ASP A 191 18.35 4.62 -10.98
N LEU A 192 18.06 4.62 -9.68
CA LEU A 192 16.84 4.04 -9.10
C LEU A 192 15.58 4.67 -9.70
N LEU A 193 15.48 6.00 -9.73
CA LEU A 193 14.30 6.67 -10.27
C LEU A 193 14.13 6.43 -11.78
N LYS A 194 15.23 6.34 -12.54
CA LYS A 194 15.19 5.93 -13.95
C LYS A 194 14.70 4.48 -14.11
N ALA A 195 15.16 3.58 -13.24
CA ALA A 195 14.69 2.19 -13.25
C ALA A 195 13.18 2.12 -12.92
N VAL A 196 12.71 2.90 -11.95
CA VAL A 196 11.28 3.04 -11.62
C VAL A 196 10.49 3.58 -12.81
N ASP A 197 10.95 4.65 -13.46
CA ASP A 197 10.31 5.23 -14.65
C ASP A 197 10.22 4.23 -15.82
N ASN A 198 11.24 3.41 -16.04
CA ASN A 198 11.30 2.51 -17.19
C ASN A 198 10.63 1.15 -16.94
N TYR A 199 10.75 0.61 -15.72
CA TYR A 199 10.35 -0.76 -15.41
C TYR A 199 8.92 -0.84 -14.86
N ILE A 200 8.50 0.10 -14.02
CA ILE A 200 7.13 0.14 -13.50
C ILE A 200 6.24 0.70 -14.61
N LYS A 201 5.34 -0.13 -15.11
CA LYS A 201 4.42 0.26 -16.19
C LYS A 201 3.34 1.18 -15.64
N GLU A 202 2.90 2.11 -16.48
CA GLU A 202 1.70 2.89 -16.16
C GLU A 202 0.50 1.92 -16.10
N PRO A 203 -0.23 1.89 -14.97
CA PRO A 203 -1.37 1.00 -14.82
C PRO A 203 -2.54 1.49 -15.67
N SER A 204 -3.29 0.56 -16.25
CA SER A 204 -4.60 0.89 -16.82
C SER A 204 -5.53 1.33 -15.68
N ARG A 205 -6.11 2.53 -15.81
CA ARG A 205 -7.02 3.09 -14.80
C ARG A 205 -8.46 2.84 -15.24
N ASP A 206 -9.25 2.29 -14.34
CA ASP A 206 -10.68 2.04 -14.54
C ASP A 206 -11.53 3.33 -14.42
N ILE A 207 -11.21 4.35 -15.20
CA ILE A 207 -11.87 5.67 -15.13
C ILE A 207 -13.31 5.67 -15.64
N GLU A 208 -13.69 4.69 -16.46
CA GLU A 208 -15.04 4.55 -17.01
C GLU A 208 -16.01 3.83 -16.06
N LYS A 209 -15.48 3.13 -15.04
CA LYS A 209 -16.31 2.50 -14.01
C LYS A 209 -16.88 3.57 -13.07
N PRO A 210 -18.00 3.29 -12.36
CA PRO A 210 -18.50 4.22 -11.35
C PRO A 210 -17.48 4.50 -10.24
N PHE A 211 -17.58 5.68 -9.64
CA PHE A 211 -16.64 6.14 -8.62
C PHE A 211 -16.62 5.22 -7.39
N LEU A 212 -15.42 4.86 -6.93
CA LEU A 212 -15.19 4.16 -5.67
C LEU A 212 -13.84 4.58 -5.07
N MET A 213 -13.85 4.94 -3.79
CA MET A 213 -12.66 5.32 -3.04
C MET A 213 -12.74 4.77 -1.61
N PRO A 214 -11.87 3.83 -1.22
CA PRO A 214 -11.75 3.39 0.17
C PRO A 214 -11.22 4.51 1.07
N ILE A 215 -11.78 4.66 2.26
CA ILE A 215 -11.32 5.66 3.24
C ILE A 215 -10.11 5.09 3.99
N GLU A 216 -8.99 5.77 3.89
CA GLU A 216 -7.75 5.50 4.63
C GLU A 216 -7.72 6.27 5.95
N ASP A 217 -8.04 7.57 5.93
CA ASP A 217 -8.06 8.41 7.12
C ASP A 217 -9.11 9.54 7.02
N VAL A 218 -9.42 10.14 8.16
CA VAL A 218 -10.43 11.20 8.28
C VAL A 218 -9.91 12.33 9.17
N PHE A 219 -9.96 13.54 8.64
CA PHE A 219 -9.55 14.75 9.33
C PHE A 219 -10.68 15.78 9.37
N THR A 220 -10.58 16.70 10.31
CA THR A 220 -11.44 17.90 10.33
C THR A 220 -10.56 19.11 10.07
N ILE A 221 -10.92 19.89 9.06
CA ILE A 221 -10.27 21.17 8.77
C ILE A 221 -11.16 22.27 9.35
N THR A 222 -10.64 23.00 10.33
CA THR A 222 -11.33 24.14 10.97
C THR A 222 -11.84 25.11 9.92
N GLY A 223 -13.14 25.40 9.96
CA GLY A 223 -13.80 26.32 9.02
C GLY A 223 -14.08 25.76 7.62
N ARG A 224 -13.69 24.51 7.31
CA ARG A 224 -14.05 23.85 6.04
C ARG A 224 -14.94 22.62 6.21
N GLY A 225 -14.68 21.78 7.21
CA GLY A 225 -15.44 20.56 7.47
C GLY A 225 -14.59 19.29 7.48
N THR A 226 -15.25 18.16 7.28
CA THR A 226 -14.63 16.82 7.31
C THR A 226 -14.02 16.47 5.96
N VAL A 227 -12.77 16.00 5.99
CA VAL A 227 -12.04 15.49 4.83
C VAL A 227 -11.78 14.00 5.03
N ALA A 228 -12.20 13.19 4.05
CA ALA A 228 -11.83 11.78 3.95
C ALA A 228 -10.72 11.63 2.91
N THR A 229 -9.64 10.93 3.27
CA THR A 229 -8.52 10.68 2.37
C THR A 229 -8.49 9.24 1.90
N GLY A 230 -8.01 9.04 0.67
CA GLY A 230 -7.75 7.71 0.12
C GLY A 230 -7.36 7.75 -1.35
N ARG A 231 -6.98 6.59 -1.87
CA ARG A 231 -6.74 6.36 -3.30
C ARG A 231 -8.06 6.04 -4.00
N ILE A 232 -8.36 6.75 -5.08
CA ILE A 232 -9.53 6.43 -5.91
C ILE A 232 -9.26 5.09 -6.61
N GLU A 233 -10.12 4.10 -6.38
CA GLU A 233 -10.00 2.74 -6.93
C GLU A 233 -10.55 2.70 -8.36
N THR A 234 -11.74 3.27 -8.57
CA THR A 234 -12.41 3.32 -9.87
C THR A 234 -13.10 4.66 -10.11
N GLY A 235 -13.28 5.01 -11.38
CA GLY A 235 -14.08 6.15 -11.82
C GLY A 235 -13.43 7.52 -11.66
N ILE A 236 -14.27 8.54 -11.77
CA ILE A 236 -13.92 9.96 -11.68
C ILE A 236 -14.85 10.61 -10.64
N ILE A 237 -14.33 11.57 -9.90
CA ILE A 237 -15.09 12.39 -8.96
C ILE A 237 -14.80 13.88 -9.17
N ASN A 238 -15.85 14.68 -9.17
CA ASN A 238 -15.78 16.12 -9.32
C ASN A 238 -16.35 16.82 -8.09
N THR A 239 -15.98 18.09 -7.93
CA THR A 239 -16.66 18.95 -6.95
C THR A 239 -18.11 19.13 -7.39
N GLY A 240 -19.05 18.88 -6.47
CA GLY A 240 -20.49 18.92 -6.72
C GLY A 240 -21.14 17.53 -6.85
N ASP A 241 -20.35 16.47 -7.03
CA ASP A 241 -20.89 15.12 -7.22
C ASP A 241 -21.51 14.57 -5.92
N SER A 242 -22.66 13.92 -6.08
CA SER A 242 -23.34 13.22 -4.98
C SER A 242 -22.68 11.87 -4.74
N ILE A 243 -22.52 11.51 -3.47
CA ILE A 243 -21.81 10.30 -3.05
C ILE A 243 -22.55 9.57 -1.93
N GLU A 244 -22.24 8.29 -1.81
CA GLU A 244 -22.67 7.44 -0.70
C GLU A 244 -21.47 6.93 0.08
N ILE A 245 -21.59 6.93 1.40
CA ILE A 245 -20.58 6.42 2.33
C ILE A 245 -21.13 5.17 3.01
N ILE A 246 -20.43 4.05 2.81
CA ILE A 246 -20.90 2.70 3.15
C ILE A 246 -19.78 1.94 3.86
N GLY A 247 -20.13 1.13 4.86
CA GLY A 247 -19.20 0.16 5.46
C GLY A 247 -19.34 0.02 6.97
N MET A 248 -18.76 -1.05 7.50
CA MET A 248 -18.62 -1.33 8.94
C MET A 248 -19.93 -1.30 9.74
N GLY A 249 -21.01 -1.80 9.14
CA GLY A 249 -22.34 -1.84 9.77
C GLY A 249 -22.97 -0.47 10.08
N ALA A 250 -22.35 0.63 9.66
CA ALA A 250 -22.92 1.97 9.80
C ALA A 250 -24.11 2.15 8.86
N LYS A 251 -25.06 3.00 9.25
CA LYS A 251 -26.12 3.43 8.34
C LYS A 251 -25.49 4.11 7.14
N LYS A 252 -25.98 3.77 5.96
CA LYS A 252 -25.61 4.42 4.70
C LYS A 252 -25.81 5.93 4.81
N LEU A 253 -24.77 6.70 4.52
CA LEU A 253 -24.78 8.16 4.55
C LEU A 253 -24.74 8.70 3.13
N ASN A 254 -25.48 9.77 2.88
CA ASN A 254 -25.43 10.52 1.62
C ASN A 254 -24.72 11.85 1.87
N SER A 255 -23.89 12.26 0.93
CA SER A 255 -23.22 13.56 0.98
C SER A 255 -22.95 14.07 -0.43
N ILE A 256 -22.33 15.25 -0.51
CA ILE A 256 -21.88 15.84 -1.76
C ILE A 256 -20.44 16.29 -1.56
N VAL A 257 -19.59 15.99 -2.54
CA VAL A 257 -18.20 16.43 -2.56
C VAL A 257 -18.17 17.94 -2.80
N THR A 258 -17.51 18.68 -1.91
CA THR A 258 -17.39 20.15 -1.99
C THR A 258 -15.99 20.63 -2.31
N GLY A 259 -15.04 19.70 -2.39
CA GLY A 259 -13.69 19.96 -2.84
C GLY A 259 -12.92 18.66 -3.00
N VAL A 260 -12.06 18.62 -4.02
CA VAL A 260 -11.11 17.54 -4.27
C VAL A 260 -9.72 18.15 -4.17
N GLU A 261 -8.87 17.59 -3.33
CA GLU A 261 -7.50 18.06 -3.15
C GLU A 261 -6.51 16.90 -3.18
N MET A 262 -5.32 17.11 -3.73
CA MET A 262 -4.18 16.19 -3.68
C MET A 262 -2.97 16.96 -3.18
N PHE A 263 -2.29 16.47 -2.14
CA PHE A 263 -1.12 17.14 -1.52
C PHE A 263 -1.34 18.64 -1.18
N ARG A 264 -2.54 18.98 -0.66
CA ARG A 264 -2.98 20.35 -0.34
C ARG A 264 -3.12 21.29 -1.55
N LYS A 265 -3.09 20.76 -2.77
CA LYS A 265 -3.37 21.46 -4.03
C LYS A 265 -4.79 21.12 -4.47
N ILE A 266 -5.49 22.09 -5.06
CA ILE A 266 -6.85 21.91 -5.54
C ILE A 266 -6.81 21.14 -6.86
N LEU A 267 -7.70 20.16 -7.01
CA LEU A 267 -7.94 19.42 -8.24
C LEU A 267 -9.29 19.80 -8.82
N ASP A 268 -9.35 20.00 -10.14
CA ASP A 268 -10.63 20.19 -10.84
C ASP A 268 -11.46 18.90 -10.85
N LYS A 269 -10.77 17.76 -11.01
CA LYS A 269 -11.32 16.40 -10.96
C LYS A 269 -10.33 15.43 -10.32
N GLY A 270 -10.84 14.48 -9.54
CA GLY A 270 -10.11 13.29 -9.11
C GLY A 270 -10.46 12.11 -10.02
N GLN A 271 -9.50 11.24 -10.28
CA GLN A 271 -9.69 10.03 -11.09
C GLN A 271 -9.02 8.82 -10.44
N ALA A 272 -9.41 7.61 -10.88
CA ALA A 272 -8.79 6.36 -10.46
C ALA A 272 -7.27 6.44 -10.49
N GLY A 273 -6.65 6.07 -9.36
CA GLY A 273 -5.22 6.18 -9.11
C GLY A 273 -4.80 7.42 -8.32
N ASP A 274 -5.60 8.47 -8.19
CA ASP A 274 -5.18 9.64 -7.42
C ASP A 274 -5.34 9.38 -5.90
N ASN A 275 -4.31 9.76 -5.14
CA ASN A 275 -4.40 9.96 -3.69
C ASN A 275 -4.99 11.33 -3.36
N VAL A 276 -6.26 11.37 -2.97
CA VAL A 276 -7.00 12.62 -2.76
C VAL A 276 -7.57 12.73 -1.34
N GLY A 277 -7.81 13.96 -0.91
CA GLY A 277 -8.72 14.32 0.16
C GLY A 277 -10.01 14.88 -0.42
N LEU A 278 -11.14 14.30 -0.03
CA LEU A 278 -12.48 14.76 -0.41
C LEU A 278 -13.11 15.52 0.75
N LEU A 279 -13.48 16.78 0.52
CA LEU A 279 -14.23 17.58 1.48
C LEU A 279 -15.72 17.25 1.39
N LEU A 280 -16.29 16.75 2.49
CA LEU A 280 -17.63 16.19 2.53
C LEU A 280 -18.61 17.12 3.22
N ARG A 281 -19.72 17.45 2.54
CA ARG A 281 -20.76 18.32 3.09
C ARG A 281 -21.65 17.57 4.09
N GLY A 282 -21.82 18.15 5.26
CA GLY A 282 -22.77 17.66 6.27
C GLY A 282 -22.38 16.35 6.94
N ILE A 283 -21.12 15.92 6.80
CA ILE A 283 -20.58 14.73 7.45
C ILE A 283 -19.68 15.17 8.59
N GLU A 284 -19.90 14.65 9.80
CA GLU A 284 -18.98 14.86 10.93
C GLU A 284 -17.91 13.77 10.96
N LYS A 285 -16.72 14.08 11.49
CA LYS A 285 -15.62 13.12 11.62
C LYS A 285 -16.00 11.87 12.42
N LYS A 286 -16.96 11.97 13.35
CA LYS A 286 -17.43 10.82 14.15
C LYS A 286 -18.31 9.84 13.36
N ASP A 287 -18.88 10.28 12.23
CA ASP A 287 -19.84 9.49 11.44
C ASP A 287 -19.15 8.58 10.42
N ILE A 288 -17.89 8.88 10.10
CA ILE A 288 -17.09 8.15 9.13
C ILE A 288 -15.73 7.77 9.71
N ARG A 289 -15.14 6.68 9.22
CA ARG A 289 -13.84 6.19 9.69
C ARG A 289 -13.15 5.38 8.61
N ARG A 290 -11.86 5.09 8.83
CA ARG A 290 -11.08 4.11 8.06
C ARG A 290 -11.85 2.79 7.96
N GLY A 291 -11.78 2.16 6.78
CA GLY A 291 -12.48 0.91 6.49
C GLY A 291 -13.91 1.08 5.97
N MET A 292 -14.41 2.30 5.84
CA MET A 292 -15.57 2.61 5.00
C MET A 292 -15.14 2.93 3.58
N VAL A 293 -16.08 2.97 2.64
CA VAL A 293 -15.86 3.38 1.25
C VAL A 293 -16.77 4.54 0.89
N ILE A 294 -16.28 5.42 0.02
CA ILE A 294 -17.07 6.45 -0.65
C ILE A 294 -17.31 5.99 -2.08
N SER A 295 -18.55 6.03 -2.54
CA SER A 295 -18.92 5.47 -3.83
C SER A 295 -19.95 6.32 -4.57
N TYR A 296 -20.02 6.13 -5.89
CA TYR A 296 -21.15 6.58 -6.68
C TYR A 296 -22.45 5.94 -6.14
N PRO A 297 -23.56 6.72 -6.03
CA PRO A 297 -24.77 6.22 -5.41
C PRO A 297 -25.30 4.91 -6.03
N GLY A 298 -25.52 3.90 -5.18
CA GLY A 298 -26.04 2.59 -5.57
C GLY A 298 -25.04 1.66 -6.25
N TYR A 299 -23.77 2.07 -6.41
CA TYR A 299 -22.77 1.24 -7.11
C TYR A 299 -22.29 0.05 -6.29
N ILE A 300 -21.97 0.26 -5.01
CA ILE A 300 -21.45 -0.78 -4.12
C ILE A 300 -22.41 -1.04 -2.96
N THR A 301 -22.61 -2.31 -2.64
CA THR A 301 -23.47 -2.75 -1.54
C THR A 301 -22.65 -3.47 -0.47
N PRO A 302 -23.05 -3.36 0.81
CA PRO A 302 -22.36 -4.04 1.89
C PRO A 302 -22.86 -5.48 2.03
N HIS A 303 -21.93 -6.43 2.12
CA HIS A 303 -22.19 -7.88 2.15
C HIS A 303 -21.49 -8.53 3.34
N LYS A 304 -22.04 -9.66 3.82
CA LYS A 304 -21.42 -10.48 4.86
C LYS A 304 -20.92 -11.82 4.35
N LYS A 305 -21.50 -12.34 3.26
CA LYS A 305 -21.28 -13.72 2.83
C LYS A 305 -20.71 -13.76 1.42
N PHE A 306 -19.57 -14.42 1.27
CA PHE A 306 -18.95 -14.58 -0.03
C PHE A 306 -18.17 -15.90 -0.13
N ILE A 307 -17.96 -16.35 -1.35
CA ILE A 307 -17.06 -17.45 -1.69
C ILE A 307 -15.73 -16.84 -2.12
N ALA A 308 -14.63 -17.40 -1.63
CA ALA A 308 -13.28 -16.96 -1.97
C ALA A 308 -12.34 -18.13 -2.26
N GLN A 309 -11.38 -17.88 -3.14
CA GLN A 309 -10.20 -18.71 -3.27
C GLN A 309 -9.14 -18.19 -2.32
N VAL A 310 -8.54 -19.07 -1.51
CA VAL A 310 -7.59 -18.69 -0.47
C VAL A 310 -6.38 -19.61 -0.50
N TYR A 311 -5.19 -19.00 -0.50
CA TYR A 311 -3.92 -19.66 -0.20
C TYR A 311 -3.60 -19.49 1.29
N ILE A 312 -3.26 -20.57 1.98
CA ILE A 312 -2.83 -20.54 3.39
C ILE A 312 -1.31 -20.55 3.46
N LEU A 313 -0.72 -19.55 4.12
CA LEU A 313 0.73 -19.39 4.17
C LEU A 313 1.39 -20.44 5.05
N LYS A 314 2.51 -20.98 4.57
CA LYS A 314 3.38 -21.91 5.28
C LYS A 314 4.18 -21.23 6.39
N LYS A 315 4.75 -22.02 7.30
CA LYS A 315 5.64 -21.53 8.36
C LYS A 315 6.83 -20.76 7.79
N GLU A 316 7.42 -21.26 6.71
CA GLU A 316 8.60 -20.67 6.06
C GLU A 316 8.29 -19.33 5.37
N GLU A 317 7.01 -19.05 5.15
CA GLU A 317 6.47 -17.82 4.58
C GLU A 317 6.01 -16.83 5.67
N GLY A 318 6.25 -17.15 6.95
CA GLY A 318 5.78 -16.35 8.09
C GLY A 318 4.34 -16.65 8.54
N GLY A 319 3.70 -17.64 7.92
CA GLY A 319 2.31 -18.01 8.16
C GLY A 319 2.09 -18.97 9.33
N ARG A 320 1.21 -19.95 9.12
CA ARG A 320 0.77 -20.87 10.16
C ARG A 320 1.77 -22.01 10.34
N HIS A 321 1.94 -22.44 11.59
CA HIS A 321 2.70 -23.65 11.94
C HIS A 321 1.78 -24.88 12.02
N THR A 322 0.52 -24.66 12.36
CA THR A 322 -0.46 -25.72 12.61
C THR A 322 -1.65 -25.60 11.67
N PRO A 323 -2.25 -26.73 11.28
CA PRO A 323 -3.51 -26.73 10.56
C PRO A 323 -4.63 -26.01 11.32
N PHE A 324 -5.70 -25.66 10.62
CA PHE A 324 -6.93 -25.18 11.24
C PHE A 324 -8.14 -25.98 10.76
N HIS A 325 -9.21 -25.92 11.55
CA HIS A 325 -10.45 -26.65 11.29
C HIS A 325 -11.56 -25.73 10.81
N ASN A 326 -12.68 -26.33 10.40
CA ASN A 326 -13.88 -25.60 10.03
C ASN A 326 -14.32 -24.62 11.14
N LYS A 327 -14.93 -23.49 10.73
CA LYS A 327 -15.32 -22.37 11.59
C LYS A 327 -14.17 -21.63 12.26
N TYR A 328 -13.00 -21.67 11.63
CA TYR A 328 -11.86 -20.83 12.00
C TYR A 328 -12.18 -19.33 11.88
N LYS A 329 -11.72 -18.51 12.83
CA LYS A 329 -12.14 -17.09 12.96
C LYS A 329 -11.00 -16.07 12.91
N PRO A 330 -10.35 -15.89 11.75
CA PRO A 330 -9.30 -14.89 11.59
C PRO A 330 -9.86 -13.48 11.34
N GLN A 331 -8.95 -12.51 11.22
CA GLN A 331 -9.25 -11.18 10.69
C GLN A 331 -9.02 -11.14 9.17
N PHE A 332 -9.96 -10.54 8.45
CA PHE A 332 -9.92 -10.30 7.02
C PHE A 332 -9.60 -8.83 6.76
N TYR A 333 -8.64 -8.58 5.87
CA TYR A 333 -8.21 -7.25 5.45
C TYR A 333 -8.67 -7.02 4.01
N LEU A 334 -9.76 -6.28 3.87
CA LEU A 334 -10.48 -5.99 2.62
C LEU A 334 -10.34 -4.49 2.35
N ARG A 335 -9.57 -4.09 1.33
CA ARG A 335 -9.20 -2.68 1.10
C ARG A 335 -8.57 -2.07 2.36
N THR A 336 -9.20 -1.04 2.94
CA THR A 336 -8.77 -0.38 4.18
C THR A 336 -9.50 -0.92 5.42
N THR A 337 -10.40 -1.89 5.26
CA THR A 337 -11.22 -2.50 6.32
C THR A 337 -10.54 -3.74 6.90
N ASP A 338 -10.44 -3.81 8.22
CA ASP A 338 -10.21 -5.05 8.96
C ASP A 338 -11.50 -5.51 9.65
N VAL A 339 -11.86 -6.79 9.49
CA VAL A 339 -13.08 -7.36 10.08
C VAL A 339 -12.87 -8.83 10.42
N THR A 340 -13.36 -9.25 11.58
CA THR A 340 -13.39 -10.69 11.92
C THR A 340 -14.43 -11.41 11.07
N GLY A 341 -14.06 -12.56 10.54
CA GLY A 341 -14.96 -13.43 9.80
C GLY A 341 -14.79 -14.89 10.19
N THR A 342 -15.75 -15.72 9.83
CA THR A 342 -15.69 -17.17 10.01
C THR A 342 -15.43 -17.83 8.66
N ILE A 343 -14.40 -18.66 8.59
CA ILE A 343 -14.14 -19.53 7.44
C ILE A 343 -14.98 -20.80 7.57
N ILE A 344 -15.80 -21.05 6.55
CA ILE A 344 -16.61 -22.24 6.40
C ILE A 344 -15.97 -23.07 5.28
N LEU A 345 -15.45 -24.24 5.66
CA LEU A 345 -14.84 -25.19 4.73
C LEU A 345 -15.94 -25.88 3.90
N LEU A 346 -15.70 -25.98 2.60
CA LEU A 346 -16.60 -26.61 1.64
C LEU A 346 -16.19 -28.07 1.38
N ASN A 347 -17.04 -28.83 0.67
CA ASN A 347 -16.74 -30.18 0.18
C ASN A 347 -16.28 -31.20 1.24
N ASN A 348 -16.81 -31.11 2.46
CA ASN A 348 -16.44 -31.99 3.59
C ASN A 348 -14.94 -31.95 3.97
N VAL A 349 -14.25 -30.86 3.65
CA VAL A 349 -12.88 -30.64 4.14
C VAL A 349 -12.93 -30.36 5.65
N GLU A 350 -12.32 -31.23 6.45
CA GLU A 350 -12.32 -31.13 7.92
C GLU A 350 -11.19 -30.28 8.48
N MET A 351 -10.09 -30.19 7.74
CA MET A 351 -8.85 -29.54 8.16
C MET A 351 -8.13 -28.96 6.93
N VAL A 352 -7.49 -27.81 7.13
CA VAL A 352 -6.67 -27.13 6.13
C VAL A 352 -5.24 -27.03 6.64
N ILE A 353 -4.29 -27.43 5.81
CA ILE A 353 -2.87 -27.47 6.14
C ILE A 353 -2.19 -26.20 5.57
N PRO A 354 -1.18 -25.64 6.25
CA PRO A 354 -0.38 -24.55 5.69
C PRO A 354 0.23 -24.95 4.34
N GLY A 355 0.04 -24.11 3.32
CA GLY A 355 0.42 -24.35 1.92
C GLY A 355 -0.75 -24.73 0.99
N ASP A 356 -1.94 -24.98 1.53
CA ASP A 356 -3.09 -25.37 0.71
C ASP A 356 -3.68 -24.17 -0.04
N ASN A 357 -4.16 -24.44 -1.27
CA ASN A 357 -5.05 -23.58 -2.02
C ASN A 357 -6.47 -24.15 -1.97
N ILE A 358 -7.39 -23.43 -1.33
CA ILE A 358 -8.75 -23.92 -1.08
C ILE A 358 -9.80 -22.91 -1.51
N THR A 359 -11.00 -23.40 -1.79
CA THR A 359 -12.20 -22.56 -1.92
C THR A 359 -12.99 -22.64 -0.62
N VAL A 360 -13.30 -21.47 -0.05
CA VAL A 360 -14.01 -21.36 1.23
C VAL A 360 -15.21 -20.42 1.09
N GLU A 361 -16.21 -20.64 1.94
CA GLU A 361 -17.22 -19.63 2.22
C GLU A 361 -16.77 -18.82 3.44
N VAL A 362 -16.96 -17.50 3.39
CA VAL A 362 -16.62 -16.58 4.48
C VAL A 362 -17.88 -15.87 4.94
N GLU A 363 -18.10 -15.84 6.25
CA GLU A 363 -19.15 -15.06 6.90
C GLU A 363 -18.51 -13.99 7.82
N LEU A 364 -18.57 -12.73 7.39
CA LEU A 364 -18.07 -11.59 8.15
C LEU A 364 -19.02 -11.23 9.29
N PHE A 365 -18.46 -10.81 10.43
CA PHE A 365 -19.27 -10.41 11.59
C PHE A 365 -20.09 -9.15 11.30
N GLN A 366 -19.57 -8.27 10.44
CA GLN A 366 -20.22 -7.03 10.03
C GLN A 366 -20.22 -6.92 8.49
N PRO A 367 -21.24 -6.28 7.89
CA PRO A 367 -21.27 -6.04 6.46
C PRO A 367 -20.12 -5.10 6.04
N VAL A 368 -19.43 -5.47 4.96
CA VAL A 368 -18.35 -4.67 4.35
C VAL A 368 -18.66 -4.48 2.87
N ALA A 369 -18.21 -3.37 2.29
CA ALA A 369 -18.35 -3.12 0.86
C ALA A 369 -17.49 -4.12 0.07
N LEU A 370 -18.13 -5.05 -0.63
CA LEU A 370 -17.46 -6.13 -1.36
C LEU A 370 -17.73 -6.02 -2.87
N SER A 371 -16.80 -6.57 -3.65
CA SER A 371 -16.90 -6.70 -5.10
C SER A 371 -16.31 -8.04 -5.52
N GLU A 372 -16.88 -8.69 -6.53
CA GLU A 372 -16.25 -9.88 -7.11
C GLU A 372 -14.87 -9.52 -7.69
N GLY A 373 -13.90 -10.41 -7.51
CA GLY A 373 -12.50 -10.17 -7.85
C GLY A 373 -11.70 -9.41 -6.80
N LEU A 374 -12.32 -8.90 -5.72
CA LEU A 374 -11.61 -8.19 -4.65
C LEU A 374 -10.61 -9.12 -3.96
N ARG A 375 -9.33 -8.72 -3.92
CA ARG A 375 -8.29 -9.42 -3.18
C ARG A 375 -8.26 -8.99 -1.71
N PHE A 376 -7.83 -9.90 -0.84
CA PHE A 376 -7.75 -9.66 0.59
C PHE A 376 -6.66 -10.50 1.26
N ALA A 377 -6.23 -10.05 2.44
CA ALA A 377 -5.32 -10.80 3.30
C ALA A 377 -6.06 -11.33 4.53
N ILE A 378 -5.58 -12.45 5.09
CA ILE A 378 -6.09 -13.09 6.30
C ILE A 378 -5.00 -13.06 7.35
N ARG A 379 -5.30 -12.54 8.55
CA ARG A 379 -4.32 -12.43 9.63
C ARG A 379 -4.86 -12.97 10.96
N GLU A 380 -3.94 -13.50 11.76
CA GLU A 380 -4.18 -13.96 13.14
C GLU A 380 -2.95 -13.70 13.99
N GLY A 381 -3.13 -13.23 15.22
CA GLY A 381 -2.04 -13.13 16.21
C GLY A 381 -0.86 -12.28 15.73
N GLY A 382 -1.13 -11.24 14.93
CA GLY A 382 -0.10 -10.37 14.35
C GLY A 382 0.60 -10.94 13.11
N LYS A 383 0.25 -12.14 12.64
CA LYS A 383 0.85 -12.77 11.45
C LYS A 383 -0.11 -12.85 10.28
N THR A 384 0.42 -12.74 9.08
CA THR A 384 -0.33 -13.05 7.86
C THR A 384 -0.42 -14.56 7.70
N VAL A 385 -1.63 -15.10 7.72
CA VAL A 385 -1.88 -16.55 7.68
C VAL A 385 -2.48 -17.03 6.36
N GLY A 386 -3.03 -16.12 5.57
CA GLY A 386 -3.60 -16.45 4.26
C GLY A 386 -3.75 -15.22 3.38
N ALA A 387 -3.98 -15.48 2.09
CA ALA A 387 -4.34 -14.48 1.11
C ALA A 387 -5.39 -15.04 0.17
N GLY A 388 -6.30 -14.21 -0.32
CA GLY A 388 -7.39 -14.71 -1.14
C GLY A 388 -8.03 -13.66 -2.03
N GLN A 389 -8.97 -14.14 -2.84
CA GLN A 389 -9.76 -13.35 -3.75
C GLN A 389 -11.23 -13.75 -3.67
N VAL A 390 -12.11 -12.75 -3.59
CA VAL A 390 -13.56 -12.94 -3.65
C VAL A 390 -13.93 -13.45 -5.05
N ILE A 391 -14.53 -14.64 -5.12
CA ILE A 391 -15.01 -15.23 -6.37
C ILE A 391 -16.46 -14.81 -6.60
N LYS A 392 -17.28 -14.86 -5.55
CA LYS A 392 -18.73 -14.68 -5.67
C LYS A 392 -19.34 -14.16 -4.38
N ILE A 393 -20.25 -13.20 -4.49
CA ILE A 393 -21.05 -12.70 -3.36
C ILE A 393 -22.31 -13.57 -3.19
N LYS A 394 -22.69 -13.91 -1.95
CA LYS A 394 -23.81 -14.82 -1.68
C LYS A 394 -25.08 -14.16 -1.15
N ASP A 395 -24.97 -12.99 -0.53
CA ASP A 395 -26.10 -12.30 0.12
C ASP A 395 -26.50 -10.98 -0.55
#